data_AF-A0A6P5EXS6-F1
#
_entry.id   AF-A0A6P5EXS6-F1
#
_cell.length_a   1.000
_cell.length_b   1.000
_cell.length_c   1.000
_cell.angle_alpha   90.00
_cell.angle_beta   90.00
_cell.angle_gamma   90.00
#
_symmetry.space_group_name_H-M   'P 1'
#
loop_
_entity.id
_entity.type
_entity.pdbx_description
1 polymer ?
#
loop_
_entity_poly.entity_id
_entity_poly.type
_entity_poly.pdbx_seq_one_letter_code
_entity_poly.pdbx_strand_id
1 'polypeptide(L)'
;MAREMEKLGGGGGGVPSEDDDDDEEMEVKEEEEEDDDDGGGGGDSISQLFLHVDVSKPGREESLHFLCGLYPDAVGIHSVCLRPKTGANGVGRASAIAKYQGRVFQELDQKVRDAFHLYIEARGINEKLFAFLQAWLYVKDHRNLMRWFKSVGAFINEQKTA
;
A
#
# COMPACT_ATOMS: atom_id res chain seq x y z
N MET A 1 -74.65 21.30 -6.59
CA MET A 1 -75.03 21.96 -7.86
C MET A 1 -74.07 23.14 -8.03
N ALA A 2 -73.14 23.04 -9.00
CA ALA A 2 -73.02 23.94 -10.17
C ALA A 2 -72.65 25.39 -9.76
N ARG A 3 -71.64 26.09 -10.27
CA ARG A 3 -70.75 26.07 -11.46
C ARG A 3 -69.63 27.10 -11.13
N GLU A 4 -68.34 26.91 -11.47
CA GLU A 4 -67.66 27.30 -12.73
C GLU A 4 -67.94 28.78 -13.14
N MET A 5 -66.96 29.66 -13.39
CA MET A 5 -66.27 29.79 -14.69
C MET A 5 -65.12 30.85 -14.68
N GLU A 6 -64.02 30.50 -15.38
CA GLU A 6 -63.20 31.28 -16.35
C GLU A 6 -62.51 32.60 -15.91
N LYS A 7 -61.16 32.71 -15.90
CA LYS A 7 -60.14 32.75 -16.99
C LYS A 7 -60.23 34.01 -17.88
N LEU A 8 -59.15 34.81 -17.90
CA LEU A 8 -58.36 35.22 -19.08
C LEU A 8 -57.40 36.37 -18.72
N GLY A 9 -56.15 36.26 -19.21
CA GLY A 9 -55.13 37.30 -19.10
C GLY A 9 -55.10 38.24 -20.30
N GLY A 10 -54.10 39.13 -20.31
CA GLY A 10 -53.72 39.96 -21.46
C GLY A 10 -53.24 41.34 -21.04
N GLY A 11 -51.92 41.55 -21.12
CA GLY A 11 -51.25 42.79 -20.70
C GLY A 11 -51.13 43.85 -21.80
N GLY A 12 -50.42 44.93 -21.45
CA GLY A 12 -49.79 45.84 -22.42
C GLY A 12 -49.72 47.32 -22.00
N GLY A 13 -48.55 47.74 -21.53
CA GLY A 13 -47.82 48.91 -22.04
C GLY A 13 -48.07 50.31 -21.44
N GLY A 14 -46.99 50.95 -20.94
CA GLY A 14 -46.89 52.41 -20.81
C GLY A 14 -45.95 52.92 -19.70
N VAL A 15 -44.69 53.21 -20.09
CA VAL A 15 -43.50 53.85 -19.44
C VAL A 15 -43.74 55.22 -18.74
N PRO A 16 -42.75 55.95 -18.15
CA PRO A 16 -41.31 55.69 -17.82
C PRO A 16 -40.83 56.16 -16.40
N SER A 17 -39.54 55.90 -16.13
CA SER A 17 -38.52 56.71 -15.41
C SER A 17 -38.69 57.06 -13.93
N GLU A 18 -37.72 56.64 -13.11
CA GLU A 18 -36.79 57.53 -12.38
C GLU A 18 -35.72 56.69 -11.64
N ASP A 19 -34.47 57.14 -11.80
CA ASP A 19 -33.30 56.97 -10.94
C ASP A 19 -32.41 55.70 -11.07
N ASP A 20 -31.40 55.85 -11.93
CA ASP A 20 -30.10 55.18 -11.93
C ASP A 20 -29.18 55.72 -10.80
N ASP A 21 -28.14 54.94 -10.49
CA ASP A 21 -26.91 55.27 -9.77
C ASP A 21 -26.91 55.20 -8.23
N ASP A 22 -26.76 54.00 -7.69
CA ASP A 22 -25.80 53.77 -6.60
C ASP A 22 -25.11 52.41 -6.83
N ASP A 23 -23.86 52.51 -7.32
CA ASP A 23 -22.86 51.44 -7.39
C ASP A 23 -22.61 50.88 -5.98
N GLU A 24 -23.34 49.83 -5.58
CA GLU A 24 -22.86 48.98 -4.49
C GLU A 24 -21.73 48.11 -5.02
N GLU A 25 -20.50 48.54 -4.73
CA GLU A 25 -19.27 47.78 -4.88
C GLU A 25 -19.49 46.34 -4.41
N MET A 26 -19.51 45.41 -5.35
CA MET A 26 -19.49 43.99 -5.05
C MET A 26 -18.14 43.70 -4.40
N GLU A 27 -18.12 43.67 -3.07
CA GLU A 27 -17.00 43.20 -2.26
C GLU A 27 -16.72 41.77 -2.69
N VAL A 28 -15.75 41.60 -3.60
CA VAL A 28 -15.21 40.30 -3.97
C VAL A 28 -14.55 39.78 -2.71
N LYS A 29 -15.26 38.91 -1.99
CA LYS A 29 -14.59 38.00 -1.06
C LYS A 29 -13.67 37.15 -1.91
N GLU A 30 -12.40 37.53 -1.92
CA GLU A 30 -11.32 36.63 -2.25
C GLU A 30 -11.46 35.45 -1.29
N GLU A 31 -12.12 34.39 -1.76
CA GLU A 31 -11.92 33.08 -1.18
C GLU A 31 -10.45 32.79 -1.43
N GLU A 32 -9.64 32.94 -0.39
CA GLU A 32 -8.31 32.36 -0.34
C GLU A 32 -8.52 30.87 -0.61
N GLU A 33 -8.33 30.47 -1.86
CA GLU A 33 -7.98 29.11 -2.21
C GLU A 33 -6.75 28.82 -1.34
N GLU A 34 -6.96 28.10 -0.24
CA GLU A 34 -5.88 27.38 0.41
C GLU A 34 -5.36 26.44 -0.69
N ASP A 35 -4.36 26.92 -1.42
CA ASP A 35 -3.36 26.10 -2.05
C ASP A 35 -2.79 25.25 -0.89
N ASP A 36 -3.46 24.13 -0.61
CA ASP A 36 -2.82 22.93 -0.11
C ASP A 36 -1.83 22.52 -1.19
N ASP A 37 -0.74 23.30 -1.30
CA ASP A 37 0.56 22.85 -1.76
C ASP A 37 1.01 21.79 -0.77
N ASP A 38 0.38 20.61 -0.85
CA ASP A 38 1.06 19.36 -0.53
C ASP A 38 2.11 19.12 -1.63
N GLY A 39 3.07 20.05 -1.71
CA GLY A 39 4.40 19.89 -2.26
C GLY A 39 5.24 18.94 -1.40
N GLY A 40 4.59 17.93 -0.80
CA GLY A 40 5.15 16.92 0.08
C GLY A 40 5.58 15.67 -0.68
N GLY A 41 6.23 15.82 -1.83
CA GLY A 41 7.02 14.78 -2.48
C GLY A 41 6.35 13.40 -2.58
N GLY A 42 5.56 13.21 -3.64
CA GLY A 42 5.09 11.89 -4.11
C GLY A 42 6.24 10.98 -4.57
N GLY A 43 7.21 10.72 -3.69
CA GLY A 43 8.31 9.81 -3.92
C GLY A 43 7.85 8.41 -3.58
N ASP A 44 7.45 7.64 -4.59
CA ASP A 44 7.39 6.17 -4.65
C ASP A 44 7.41 5.46 -3.28
N SER A 45 6.42 5.78 -2.44
CA SER A 45 6.41 5.31 -1.07
C SER A 45 5.99 3.86 -1.10
N ILE A 46 6.89 2.95 -0.71
CA ILE A 46 6.61 1.52 -0.62
C ILE A 46 5.28 1.32 0.11
N SER A 47 4.28 0.81 -0.60
CA SER A 47 2.92 0.58 -0.07
C SER A 47 2.68 -0.87 0.31
N GLN A 48 3.58 -1.78 -0.10
CA GLN A 48 3.46 -3.20 0.18
C GLN A 48 4.84 -3.87 0.25
N LEU A 49 5.01 -4.79 1.20
CA LEU A 49 6.18 -5.65 1.32
C LEU A 49 5.79 -7.12 1.41
N PHE A 50 6.53 -7.99 0.73
CA PHE A 50 6.37 -9.44 0.84
C PHE A 50 7.47 -10.05 1.70
N LEU A 51 7.08 -10.79 2.73
CA LEU A 51 7.98 -11.46 3.66
C LEU A 51 7.78 -12.98 3.62
N HIS A 52 8.88 -13.68 3.38
CA HIS A 52 8.97 -15.11 3.65
C HIS A 52 9.36 -15.33 5.10
N VAL A 53 8.44 -15.83 5.91
CA VAL A 53 8.67 -16.16 7.31
C VAL A 53 8.90 -17.67 7.41
N ASP A 54 10.05 -18.08 7.95
CA ASP A 54 10.37 -19.48 8.27
C ASP A 54 10.37 -19.63 9.79
N VAL A 55 9.49 -20.48 10.30
CA VAL A 55 9.38 -20.79 11.72
C VAL A 55 9.81 -22.24 11.96
N SER A 56 11.02 -22.40 12.48
CA SER A 56 11.57 -23.68 12.91
C SER A 56 11.32 -23.93 14.40
N LYS A 57 11.18 -25.21 14.78
CA LYS A 57 11.11 -25.66 16.18
C LYS A 57 12.24 -26.63 16.49
N PRO A 58 12.85 -26.63 17.70
CA PRO A 58 13.84 -27.62 18.07
C PRO A 58 13.25 -29.04 17.99
N GLY A 59 14.04 -30.00 17.53
CA GLY A 59 13.62 -31.41 17.41
C GLY A 59 12.65 -31.75 16.26
N ARG A 60 12.20 -30.77 15.45
CA ARG A 60 11.47 -31.03 14.20
C ARG A 60 12.39 -30.95 13.00
N GLU A 61 12.18 -31.80 11.99
CA GLU A 61 12.89 -31.70 10.71
C GLU A 61 12.23 -30.71 9.75
N GLU A 62 11.00 -30.29 10.06
CA GLU A 62 10.22 -29.36 9.24
C GLU A 62 10.10 -27.99 9.92
N SER A 63 10.04 -26.96 9.08
CA SER A 63 9.70 -25.58 9.41
C SER A 63 8.35 -25.20 8.79
N LEU A 64 7.65 -24.29 9.45
CA LEU A 64 6.42 -23.70 8.95
C LEU A 64 6.77 -22.42 8.19
N HIS A 65 6.39 -22.37 6.92
CA HIS A 65 6.65 -21.25 6.03
C HIS A 65 5.38 -20.45 5.79
N PHE A 66 5.49 -19.13 5.89
CA PHE A 66 4.45 -18.19 5.52
C PHE A 66 4.96 -17.27 4.41
N LEU A 67 4.08 -16.94 3.48
CA LEU A 67 4.22 -15.76 2.64
C LEU A 67 3.27 -14.69 3.19
N CYS A 68 3.83 -13.66 3.80
CA CYS A 68 3.08 -12.55 4.38
C CYS A 68 3.18 -11.32 3.47
N GLY A 69 2.05 -10.66 3.24
CA GLY A 69 2.00 -9.30 2.71
C GLY A 69 1.87 -8.32 3.87
N LEU A 70 2.78 -7.37 3.98
CA LEU A 70 2.69 -6.28 4.95
C LEU A 70 2.29 -5.00 4.22
N TYR A 71 1.35 -4.30 4.80
CA TYR A 71 0.83 -3.01 4.41
C TYR A 71 1.03 -2.02 5.58
N PRO A 72 0.87 -0.70 5.37
CA PRO A 72 1.01 0.30 6.42
C PRO A 72 0.11 0.07 7.64
N ASP A 73 -1.09 -0.48 7.42
CA ASP A 73 -2.18 -0.62 8.39
C ASP A 73 -2.63 -2.07 8.61
N ALA A 74 -2.04 -3.03 7.89
CA ALA A 74 -2.51 -4.41 7.90
C ALA A 74 -1.41 -5.44 7.58
N VAL A 75 -1.66 -6.68 7.99
CA VAL A 75 -0.84 -7.85 7.62
C VAL A 75 -1.73 -8.93 7.03
N GLY A 76 -1.45 -9.31 5.78
CA GLY A 76 -2.09 -10.41 5.07
C GLY A 76 -1.23 -11.67 5.03
N ILE A 77 -1.86 -12.84 5.06
CA ILE A 77 -1.21 -14.13 4.81
C ILE A 77 -1.67 -14.66 3.45
N HIS A 78 -0.73 -14.84 2.52
CA HIS A 78 -1.03 -15.36 1.18
C HIS A 78 -1.03 -16.88 1.15
N SER A 79 -0.04 -17.50 1.79
CA SER A 79 0.09 -18.95 1.83
C SER A 79 0.81 -19.44 3.09
N VAL A 80 0.51 -20.68 3.45
CA VAL A 80 1.13 -21.39 4.58
C VAL A 80 1.49 -22.81 4.14
N CYS A 81 2.74 -23.22 4.34
CA CYS A 81 3.18 -24.57 4.01
C CYS A 81 4.22 -25.11 5.00
N LEU A 82 4.30 -26.45 5.12
CA LEU A 82 5.40 -27.11 5.82
C LEU A 82 6.50 -27.44 4.83
N ARG A 83 7.75 -27.15 5.21
CA ARG A 83 8.94 -27.46 4.40
C ARG A 83 10.00 -28.11 5.29
N PRO A 84 10.85 -28.99 4.74
CA PRO A 84 12.03 -29.46 5.46
C PRO A 84 12.96 -28.29 5.78
N LYS A 85 13.59 -28.33 6.95
CA LYS A 85 14.60 -27.35 7.33
C LYS A 85 15.74 -27.34 6.32
N THR A 86 16.12 -26.14 5.92
CA THR A 86 17.27 -25.90 5.03
C THR A 86 18.54 -26.29 5.79
N GLY A 87 18.94 -27.54 5.68
CA GLY A 87 20.08 -28.12 6.41
C GLY A 87 20.22 -29.62 6.23
N ALA A 88 19.16 -30.33 5.86
CA ALA A 88 19.22 -31.79 5.76
C ALA A 88 19.82 -32.34 4.46
N ASN A 89 19.93 -31.59 3.36
CA ASN A 89 20.44 -32.17 2.09
C ASN A 89 20.95 -31.19 1.02
N GLY A 90 21.39 -29.97 1.34
CA GLY A 90 22.01 -29.06 0.36
C GLY A 90 21.12 -28.64 -0.83
N VAL A 91 19.86 -29.09 -0.86
CA VAL A 91 18.93 -28.76 -1.91
C VAL A 91 18.38 -27.38 -1.63
N GLY A 92 18.90 -26.39 -2.36
CA GLY A 92 18.46 -25.01 -2.27
C GLY A 92 16.95 -24.87 -2.47
N ARG A 93 16.43 -23.67 -2.20
CA ARG A 93 15.01 -23.28 -2.32
C ARG A 93 14.30 -23.82 -3.59
N ALA A 94 15.04 -24.12 -4.66
CA ALA A 94 14.57 -24.75 -5.89
C ALA A 94 14.00 -26.18 -5.73
N SER A 95 14.55 -27.06 -4.89
CA SER A 95 13.99 -28.42 -4.72
C SER A 95 12.76 -28.48 -3.84
N ALA A 96 12.54 -27.42 -3.07
CA ALA A 96 11.34 -27.28 -2.28
C ALA A 96 10.09 -27.12 -3.16
N ILE A 97 10.24 -26.78 -4.45
CA ILE A 97 9.15 -26.69 -5.44
C ILE A 97 8.39 -28.02 -5.63
N ALA A 98 9.02 -29.17 -5.37
CA ALA A 98 8.41 -30.50 -5.51
C ALA A 98 7.54 -30.94 -4.32
N LYS A 99 7.51 -30.18 -3.21
CA LYS A 99 6.69 -30.48 -2.03
C LYS A 99 5.46 -29.58 -1.99
N TYR A 100 4.40 -30.11 -1.36
CA TYR A 100 3.12 -29.44 -1.11
C TYR A 100 3.29 -27.93 -0.92
N GLN A 101 2.75 -27.14 -1.86
CA GLN A 101 2.92 -25.69 -1.91
C GLN A 101 2.12 -24.96 -0.82
N GLY A 102 1.42 -25.70 0.04
CA GLY A 102 0.46 -25.17 1.00
C GLY A 102 -0.97 -25.20 0.44
N ARG A 103 -1.93 -24.87 1.30
CA ARG A 103 -3.26 -24.47 0.84
C ARG A 103 -3.28 -22.97 0.59
N VAL A 104 -4.16 -22.53 -0.29
CA VAL A 104 -4.49 -21.11 -0.39
C VAL A 104 -5.09 -20.71 0.96
N PHE A 105 -4.57 -19.64 1.56
CA PHE A 105 -4.98 -19.24 2.91
C PHE A 105 -6.49 -18.99 3.01
N GLN A 106 -7.10 -18.51 1.91
CA GLN A 106 -8.54 -18.25 1.81
C GLN A 106 -9.41 -19.52 1.90
N GLU A 107 -8.87 -20.70 1.58
CA GLU A 107 -9.57 -21.99 1.67
C GLU A 107 -9.63 -22.55 3.11
N LEU A 108 -8.90 -21.94 4.04
CA LEU A 108 -8.91 -22.35 5.44
C LEU A 108 -10.13 -21.78 6.17
N ASP A 109 -10.67 -22.57 7.11
CA ASP A 109 -11.75 -22.12 7.99
C ASP A 109 -11.34 -20.84 8.75
N GLN A 110 -12.30 -19.94 8.98
CA GLN A 110 -12.05 -18.65 9.64
C GLN A 110 -11.27 -18.79 10.94
N LYS A 111 -11.67 -19.73 11.81
CA LYS A 111 -10.99 -20.00 13.09
C LYS A 111 -9.51 -20.34 12.94
N VAL A 112 -9.17 -21.07 11.86
CA VAL A 112 -7.78 -21.45 11.56
C VAL A 112 -7.00 -20.25 11.02
N ARG A 113 -7.63 -19.43 10.18
CA ARG A 113 -7.04 -18.17 9.69
C ARG A 113 -6.72 -17.22 10.84
N ASP A 114 -7.68 -17.01 11.75
CA ASP A 114 -7.50 -16.18 12.94
C ASP A 114 -6.33 -16.70 13.78
N ALA A 115 -6.29 -18.00 14.06
CA ALA A 115 -5.20 -18.61 14.81
C ALA A 115 -3.82 -18.40 14.16
N PHE A 116 -3.72 -18.43 12.83
CA PHE A 116 -2.47 -18.14 12.13
C PHE A 116 -2.08 -16.66 12.19
N HIS A 117 -3.04 -15.74 12.11
CA HIS A 117 -2.78 -14.31 12.31
C HIS A 117 -2.22 -14.05 13.72
N LEU A 118 -2.88 -14.56 14.76
CA LEU A 118 -2.36 -14.45 16.14
C LEU A 118 -0.97 -15.09 16.28
N TYR A 119 -0.72 -16.21 15.59
CA TYR A 119 0.56 -16.92 15.66
C TYR A 119 1.73 -16.11 15.07
N ILE A 120 1.55 -15.42 13.95
CA ILE A 120 2.60 -14.60 13.33
C ILE A 120 2.76 -13.26 14.05
N GLU A 121 1.67 -12.69 14.53
CA GLU A 121 1.67 -11.42 15.27
C GLU A 121 2.43 -11.56 16.60
N ALA A 122 2.22 -12.67 17.32
CA ALA A 122 2.97 -13.01 18.53
C ALA A 122 4.48 -13.19 18.29
N ARG A 123 4.92 -13.31 17.03
CA ARG A 123 6.34 -13.37 16.62
C ARG A 123 6.88 -12.05 16.10
N GLY A 124 6.11 -10.97 16.20
CA GLY A 124 6.49 -9.63 15.78
C GLY A 124 6.21 -9.34 14.30
N ILE A 125 5.48 -10.20 13.59
CA ILE A 125 4.99 -9.90 12.25
C ILE A 125 3.68 -9.11 12.38
N ASN A 126 3.81 -7.79 12.53
CA ASN A 126 2.69 -6.86 12.73
C ASN A 126 2.90 -5.57 11.91
N GLU A 127 1.94 -4.65 11.96
CA GLU A 127 1.99 -3.34 11.27
C GLU A 127 3.25 -2.52 11.61
N LYS A 128 3.76 -2.60 12.85
CA LYS A 128 4.97 -1.87 13.26
C LYS A 128 6.23 -2.36 12.53
N LEU A 129 6.24 -3.63 12.14
CA LEU A 129 7.32 -4.19 11.33
C LEU A 129 7.37 -3.55 9.94
N PHE A 130 6.22 -3.20 9.36
CA PHE A 130 6.18 -2.52 8.05
C PHE A 130 6.90 -1.18 8.12
N ALA A 131 6.53 -0.31 9.06
CA ALA A 131 7.15 1.00 9.23
C ALA A 131 8.67 0.90 9.44
N PHE A 132 9.11 -0.06 10.27
CA PHE A 132 10.53 -0.33 10.47
C PHE A 132 11.23 -0.75 9.16
N LEU A 133 10.66 -1.70 8.41
CA LEU A 133 11.26 -2.21 7.18
C LEU A 133 11.29 -1.15 6.09
N GLN A 134 10.25 -0.33 5.97
CA GLN A 134 10.18 0.78 5.02
C GLN A 134 11.32 1.77 5.28
N ALA A 135 11.49 2.22 6.53
CA ALA A 135 12.60 3.11 6.91
C ALA A 135 13.97 2.44 6.72
N TRP A 136 14.09 1.15 7.04
CA TRP A 136 15.33 0.40 6.85
C TRP A 136 15.70 0.24 5.37
N LEU A 137 14.72 -0.02 4.50
CA LEU A 137 14.93 -0.18 3.07
C LEU A 137 15.45 1.10 2.42
N TYR A 138 14.95 2.26 2.84
CA TYR A 138 15.46 3.55 2.37
C TYR A 138 16.98 3.68 2.56
N VAL A 139 17.47 3.34 3.76
CA VAL A 139 18.91 3.40 4.07
C VAL A 139 19.68 2.27 3.40
N LYS A 140 19.11 1.06 3.36
CA LYS A 140 19.77 -0.12 2.81
C LYS A 140 19.95 -0.02 1.30
N ASP A 141 18.94 0.50 0.60
CA ASP A 141 18.97 0.58 -0.87
C ASP A 141 20.11 1.48 -1.34
N HIS A 142 20.25 2.66 -0.74
CA HIS A 142 21.37 3.56 -1.01
C HIS A 142 22.73 2.88 -0.78
N ARG A 143 22.90 2.17 0.34
CA ARG A 143 24.15 1.43 0.64
C ARG A 143 24.41 0.30 -0.34
N ASN A 144 23.36 -0.40 -0.78
CA ASN A 144 23.49 -1.46 -1.76
C ASN A 144 23.90 -0.90 -3.12
N LEU A 145 23.30 0.20 -3.54
CA LEU A 145 23.64 0.89 -4.79
C LEU A 145 25.10 1.34 -4.79
N MET A 146 25.57 1.97 -3.71
CA MET A 146 26.98 2.39 -3.60
C MET A 146 27.95 1.20 -3.61
N ARG A 147 27.61 0.12 -2.90
CA ARG A 147 28.43 -1.11 -2.92
C ARG A 147 28.46 -1.72 -4.33
N TRP A 148 27.33 -1.73 -5.03
CA TRP A 148 27.24 -2.22 -6.39
C TRP A 148 28.08 -1.39 -7.36
N PHE A 149 28.01 -0.05 -7.30
CA PHE A 149 28.89 0.81 -8.10
C PHE A 149 30.37 0.55 -7.86
N LYS A 150 30.77 0.33 -6.60
CA LYS A 150 32.15 -0.04 -6.28
C LYS A 150 32.55 -1.37 -6.93
N SER A 151 31.68 -2.38 -6.89
CA SER A 151 31.93 -3.68 -7.52
C SER A 151 32.04 -3.55 -9.05
N VAL A 152 31.14 -2.79 -9.68
CA VAL A 152 31.17 -2.54 -11.12
C VAL A 152 32.42 -1.76 -11.52
N GLY A 153 32.77 -0.72 -10.77
CA GLY A 153 33.97 0.07 -11.01
C GLY A 153 35.25 -0.76 -10.87
N ALA A 154 35.32 -1.65 -9.87
CA ALA A 154 36.43 -2.60 -9.74
C ALA A 154 36.51 -3.52 -10.96
N PHE A 155 35.38 -4.13 -11.36
CA PHE A 155 35.33 -5.04 -12.51
C PHE A 155 35.75 -4.38 -13.83
N ILE A 156 35.34 -3.13 -14.08
CA ILE A 156 35.73 -2.39 -15.30
C ILE A 156 37.20 -1.95 -15.27
N ASN A 157 37.68 -1.55 -14.08
CA ASN A 157 39.06 -1.07 -13.91
C ASN A 157 40.08 -2.18 -13.67
N GLU A 158 39.66 -3.45 -13.61
CA GLU A 158 40.53 -4.61 -13.76
C GLU A 158 41.09 -4.61 -15.20
N GLN A 159 42.03 -3.69 -15.47
CA GLN A 159 42.87 -3.77 -16.64
C GLN A 159 43.68 -5.06 -16.53
N LYS A 160 43.47 -5.92 -17.51
CA LYS A 160 44.24 -7.12 -17.81
C LYS A 160 45.73 -6.74 -17.90
N THR A 161 46.47 -6.88 -16.82
CA THR A 161 47.93 -7.05 -16.89
C THR A 161 48.18 -8.41 -17.54
N ALA A 162 48.25 -8.41 -18.87
CA ALA A 162 48.77 -9.50 -19.70
C ALA A 162 49.83 -8.92 -20.64
#